data_AF-A0AAE5WZB1-F1
#
_entry.id   AF-A0AAE5WZB1-F1
#
_cell.length_a   1.000
_cell.length_b   1.000
_cell.length_c   1.000
_cell.angle_alpha   90.00
_cell.angle_beta   90.00
_cell.angle_gamma   90.00
#
_symmetry.space_group_name_H-M   'P 1'
#
loop_
_entity.id
_entity.type
_entity.pdbx_description
1 polymer ?
#
loop_
_entity_poly.entity_id
_entity_poly.type
_entity_poly.pdbx_seq_one_letter_code
_entity_poly.pdbx_strand_id
1 'polypeptide(L)'
;MAISRRTLMSGAASALAFAFPAVSRAQDEQNALEFSRIFGKPDMKGGPDLDTARILQENRTAVPRQAGEFADFLSKSPLLQNITGGVSNNDYYHLLQWNALALDLTAQDHSTTTGTTDPTYAEQYGPHRSSWALAILHLAMFEAVNAIIQRHKSYKGSQAAIWSGVGQPGTAINPKTASVRAALASAAYDTLAVLYKNKIAYTKVVFNRLELAIDDPLPAVQLGARIGSEASKVILATRKYDPGTGKFGDGSKAQVGLQSLSTEPRFTDLFKGPVGTRDWDIDPISQLPVALGGHWNEVMPFVVADLHLPPGPPAENDPKFKSALDAVRRLGGDPAPPALGSRFKTPTSRKGSVFAPLDSSNETLKGIYWAYDGTPLLCAPPRLYNEIALSVAFRERPIKRVEDLAQYLAFINVAMAEAGIGAWTGKYKFHHSRPVTYIRKTDPEGSVLGSKNKEFTPLGAQVSNGTPAGANLTPPFPAYPSGHAVFGGAVFEAMRLYLRGDTAFTFVSDEYNGLNRGPTGATRPKFERKFKNLTEAEIENGQSRIWLGIHWQYDADDGIKQGKAIAKDVFDTFNS
;
A
#
# COMPACT_ATOMS: atom_id res chain seq x y z
N MET A 1 -59.08 -29.27 -47.42
CA MET A 1 -58.72 -27.86 -47.63
C MET A 1 -58.26 -27.28 -46.32
N ALA A 2 -57.07 -26.68 -46.32
CA ALA A 2 -56.35 -26.22 -45.14
C ALA A 2 -56.97 -24.96 -44.51
N ILE A 3 -56.64 -24.72 -43.23
CA ILE A 3 -56.12 -23.47 -42.64
C ILE A 3 -56.61 -23.26 -41.18
N SER A 4 -55.63 -23.01 -40.31
CA SER A 4 -55.63 -22.05 -39.18
C SER A 4 -56.05 -22.44 -37.75
N ARG A 5 -55.00 -22.35 -36.89
CA ARG A 5 -54.87 -21.67 -35.58
C ARG A 5 -55.50 -22.27 -34.30
N ARG A 6 -54.56 -22.54 -33.36
CA ARG A 6 -54.46 -22.14 -31.92
C ARG A 6 -55.75 -22.24 -31.07
N THR A 7 -55.75 -22.78 -29.85
CA THR A 7 -54.85 -22.45 -28.72
C THR A 7 -55.08 -23.36 -27.50
N LEU A 8 -54.03 -23.51 -26.67
CA LEU A 8 -53.98 -23.69 -25.20
C LEU A 8 -54.58 -24.93 -24.51
N MET A 9 -53.71 -25.68 -23.81
CA MET A 9 -53.75 -25.96 -22.35
C MET A 9 -52.62 -26.95 -22.02
N SER A 10 -51.67 -26.64 -21.13
CA SER A 10 -51.59 -27.07 -19.71
C SER A 10 -50.07 -27.23 -19.44
N GLY A 11 -49.47 -26.92 -18.30
CA GLY A 11 -49.65 -27.53 -16.99
C GLY A 11 -48.26 -27.81 -16.39
N ALA A 12 -48.04 -27.28 -15.19
CA ALA A 12 -47.14 -27.70 -14.10
C ALA A 12 -45.77 -28.42 -14.34
N ALA A 13 -44.73 -27.76 -13.80
CA ALA A 13 -43.77 -28.24 -12.78
C ALA A 13 -42.64 -29.27 -13.08
N SER A 14 -41.43 -28.81 -12.75
CA SER A 14 -40.32 -29.47 -12.01
C SER A 14 -39.12 -30.11 -12.74
N ALA A 15 -37.95 -29.61 -12.29
CA ALA A 15 -36.64 -30.25 -12.05
C ALA A 15 -35.57 -30.35 -13.18
N LEU A 16 -34.50 -29.57 -12.93
CA LEU A 16 -33.06 -29.78 -13.14
C LEU A 16 -32.52 -30.43 -14.42
N ALA A 17 -31.70 -29.65 -15.16
CA ALA A 17 -30.25 -29.80 -15.32
C ALA A 17 -29.81 -29.17 -16.65
N PHE A 18 -28.90 -28.19 -16.65
CA PHE A 18 -28.19 -27.82 -17.88
C PHE A 18 -26.73 -27.43 -17.63
N ALA A 19 -25.87 -28.20 -18.32
CA ALA A 19 -24.47 -27.92 -18.58
C ALA A 19 -24.30 -26.75 -19.57
N PHE A 20 -23.21 -26.00 -19.43
CA PHE A 20 -22.83 -24.93 -20.34
C PHE A 20 -22.26 -25.46 -21.67
N PRO A 21 -22.63 -24.90 -22.84
CA PRO A 21 -21.94 -25.17 -24.09
C PRO A 21 -20.81 -24.15 -24.36
N ALA A 22 -19.76 -24.63 -25.02
CA ALA A 22 -18.62 -23.84 -25.49
C ALA A 22 -19.02 -22.88 -26.63
N VAL A 23 -18.53 -21.63 -26.57
CA VAL A 23 -18.75 -20.61 -27.60
C VAL A 23 -17.61 -20.63 -28.62
N SER A 24 -17.95 -20.53 -29.90
CA SER A 24 -17.09 -20.77 -31.06
C SER A 24 -16.42 -19.50 -31.61
N ARG A 25 -15.27 -19.72 -32.27
CA ARG A 25 -14.29 -18.79 -32.84
C ARG A 25 -14.79 -17.81 -33.93
N ALA A 26 -16.05 -17.86 -34.31
CA ALA A 26 -16.61 -17.03 -35.40
C ALA A 26 -17.06 -15.63 -34.93
N GLN A 27 -17.24 -15.43 -33.61
CA GLN A 27 -17.61 -14.12 -33.04
C GLN A 27 -16.44 -13.12 -33.06
N ASP A 28 -15.19 -13.60 -33.12
CA ASP A 28 -13.99 -12.75 -33.08
C ASP A 28 -13.69 -12.03 -34.40
N GLU A 29 -14.09 -12.58 -35.54
CA GLU A 29 -13.83 -11.93 -36.85
C GLU A 29 -14.77 -10.74 -37.10
N GLN A 30 -16.03 -10.80 -36.64
CA GLN A 30 -16.93 -9.63 -36.68
C GLN A 30 -16.42 -8.51 -35.77
N ASN A 31 -15.94 -8.85 -34.57
CA ASN A 31 -15.37 -7.88 -33.63
C ASN A 31 -14.09 -7.22 -34.19
N ALA A 32 -13.24 -7.97 -34.91
CA ALA A 32 -12.03 -7.43 -35.54
C ALA A 32 -12.32 -6.49 -36.73
N LEU A 33 -13.40 -6.76 -37.48
CA LEU A 33 -13.88 -5.90 -38.56
C LEU A 33 -14.52 -4.61 -38.03
N GLU A 34 -15.21 -4.69 -36.89
CA GLU A 34 -15.80 -3.53 -36.22
C GLU A 34 -14.72 -2.65 -35.57
N PHE A 35 -13.66 -3.26 -35.02
CA PHE A 35 -12.48 -2.55 -34.51
C PHE A 35 -11.71 -1.78 -35.60
N SER A 36 -11.52 -2.40 -36.78
CA SER A 36 -10.84 -1.77 -37.91
C SER A 36 -11.65 -0.62 -38.53
N ARG A 37 -12.99 -0.66 -38.41
CA ARG A 37 -13.90 0.40 -38.85
C ARG A 37 -13.88 1.62 -37.92
N ILE A 38 -13.62 1.42 -36.64
CA ILE A 38 -13.62 2.48 -35.61
C ILE A 38 -12.24 3.16 -35.50
N PHE A 39 -11.14 2.41 -35.65
CA PHE A 39 -9.80 2.92 -35.30
C PHE A 39 -8.83 3.10 -36.48
N GLY A 40 -9.20 2.69 -37.70
CA GLY A 40 -8.35 2.82 -38.89
C GLY A 40 -7.08 1.96 -38.83
N LYS A 41 -6.49 1.65 -40.00
CA LYS A 41 -5.20 0.95 -40.09
C LYS A 41 -4.08 1.96 -40.31
N PRO A 42 -3.03 2.02 -39.48
CA PRO A 42 -1.88 2.86 -39.79
C PRO A 42 -0.89 2.10 -40.69
N ASP A 43 -0.52 2.76 -41.78
CA ASP A 43 0.60 2.42 -42.65
C ASP A 43 1.75 3.44 -42.45
N MET A 44 2.97 2.99 -42.76
CA MET A 44 4.21 3.70 -43.11
C MET A 44 5.18 4.26 -42.03
N LYS A 45 6.37 3.63 -42.02
CA LYS A 45 7.73 4.18 -42.28
C LYS A 45 8.17 5.53 -41.66
N GLY A 46 9.25 5.47 -40.86
CA GLY A 46 10.19 6.57 -40.56
C GLY A 46 10.45 6.79 -39.06
N GLY A 47 11.63 6.39 -38.53
CA GLY A 47 11.99 6.54 -37.11
C GLY A 47 12.69 7.88 -36.78
N PRO A 48 13.41 8.00 -35.65
CA PRO A 48 13.23 7.39 -34.33
C PRO A 48 13.09 8.47 -33.25
N ASP A 49 11.89 8.71 -32.72
CA ASP A 49 11.73 9.51 -31.49
C ASP A 49 10.36 9.22 -30.86
N LEU A 50 10.25 9.32 -29.53
CA LEU A 50 9.04 9.23 -28.70
C LEU A 50 8.35 7.86 -28.54
N ASP A 51 8.35 6.98 -29.53
CA ASP A 51 7.62 5.70 -29.40
C ASP A 51 8.29 4.69 -28.46
N THR A 52 9.62 4.71 -28.31
CA THR A 52 10.30 3.83 -27.34
C THR A 52 10.01 4.24 -25.89
N ALA A 53 9.90 5.54 -25.60
CA ALA A 53 9.52 6.03 -24.27
C ALA A 53 8.02 5.78 -23.98
N ARG A 54 7.17 5.91 -25.00
CA ARG A 54 5.74 5.57 -24.92
C ARG A 54 5.52 4.08 -24.70
N ILE A 55 6.22 3.19 -25.43
CA ILE A 55 6.17 1.73 -25.25
C ILE A 55 6.72 1.28 -23.89
N LEU A 56 7.74 1.96 -23.33
CA LEU A 56 8.26 1.70 -21.98
C LEU A 56 7.30 2.13 -20.86
N GLN A 57 6.38 3.06 -21.15
CA GLN A 57 5.38 3.59 -20.23
C GLN A 57 4.03 2.84 -20.34
N GLU A 58 3.65 2.44 -21.56
CA GLU A 58 2.43 1.68 -21.88
C GLU A 58 2.46 0.24 -21.35
N ASN A 59 3.64 -0.35 -21.14
CA ASN A 59 3.71 -1.71 -20.64
C ASN A 59 3.59 -1.82 -19.12
N ARG A 60 3.64 -0.74 -18.32
CA ARG A 60 3.74 -0.81 -16.83
C ARG A 60 2.47 -1.36 -16.14
N THR A 61 1.46 -1.79 -16.91
CA THR A 61 0.05 -1.59 -16.57
C THR A 61 -0.85 -2.81 -16.88
N ALA A 62 -0.33 -4.04 -16.82
CA ALA A 62 -1.12 -5.22 -17.16
C ALA A 62 -1.33 -6.13 -15.95
N VAL A 63 -2.45 -5.92 -15.26
CA VAL A 63 -3.12 -6.90 -14.40
C VAL A 63 -4.58 -6.98 -14.90
N PRO A 64 -5.19 -8.17 -14.91
CA PRO A 64 -6.40 -8.44 -15.66
C PRO A 64 -7.58 -7.50 -15.44
N ARG A 65 -8.19 -7.15 -16.58
CA ARG A 65 -9.13 -6.05 -16.81
C ARG A 65 -10.57 -6.31 -16.37
N GLN A 66 -10.85 -7.36 -15.60
CA GLN A 66 -12.23 -7.74 -15.30
C GLN A 66 -12.43 -8.00 -13.81
N ALA A 67 -13.50 -7.43 -13.25
CA ALA A 67 -13.93 -7.68 -11.87
C ALA A 67 -14.03 -9.18 -11.52
N GLY A 68 -14.22 -10.05 -12.52
CA GLY A 68 -14.17 -11.51 -12.38
C GLY A 68 -12.78 -12.06 -12.02
N GLU A 69 -11.70 -11.51 -12.56
CA GLU A 69 -10.33 -11.98 -12.26
C GLU A 69 -9.81 -11.43 -10.93
N PHE A 70 -10.24 -10.23 -10.55
CA PHE A 70 -9.98 -9.70 -9.21
C PHE A 70 -10.79 -10.46 -8.14
N ALA A 71 -12.06 -10.77 -8.39
CA ALA A 71 -12.83 -11.67 -7.53
C ALA A 71 -12.20 -13.07 -7.43
N ASP A 72 -11.59 -13.56 -8.51
CA ASP A 72 -10.85 -14.83 -8.54
C ASP A 72 -9.48 -14.76 -7.84
N PHE A 73 -8.80 -13.61 -7.89
CA PHE A 73 -7.61 -13.32 -7.08
C PHE A 73 -7.95 -13.29 -5.58
N LEU A 74 -9.05 -12.62 -5.20
CA LEU A 74 -9.55 -12.57 -3.83
C LEU A 74 -10.01 -13.95 -3.34
N SER A 75 -10.67 -14.73 -4.20
CA SER A 75 -11.08 -16.09 -3.89
C SER A 75 -9.89 -17.03 -3.68
N LYS A 76 -8.69 -16.67 -4.17
CA LYS A 76 -7.43 -17.43 -4.09
C LYS A 76 -6.42 -16.89 -3.07
N SER A 77 -6.62 -15.70 -2.51
CA SER A 77 -5.75 -15.16 -1.47
C SER A 77 -5.82 -16.05 -0.22
N PRO A 78 -4.72 -16.67 0.23
CA PRO A 78 -4.77 -17.61 1.37
C PRO A 78 -5.17 -16.93 2.68
N LEU A 79 -4.85 -15.65 2.88
CA LEU A 79 -5.30 -14.89 4.05
C LEU A 79 -6.81 -14.64 3.97
N LEU A 80 -7.33 -14.30 2.79
CA LEU A 80 -8.76 -14.08 2.59
C LEU A 80 -9.56 -15.38 2.59
N GLN A 81 -9.08 -16.48 2.01
CA GLN A 81 -9.75 -17.79 2.08
C GLN A 81 -9.91 -18.26 3.54
N ASN A 82 -8.92 -17.99 4.39
CA ASN A 82 -8.99 -18.29 5.82
C ASN A 82 -9.96 -17.36 6.58
N ILE A 83 -10.25 -16.17 6.06
CA ILE A 83 -11.17 -15.17 6.65
C ILE A 83 -12.59 -15.26 6.05
N THR A 84 -12.74 -15.75 4.81
CA THR A 84 -13.95 -15.66 3.97
C THR A 84 -14.66 -17.00 3.72
N GLY A 85 -14.35 -18.06 4.49
CA GLY A 85 -15.02 -19.38 4.42
C GLY A 85 -16.55 -19.37 4.59
N GLY A 86 -17.14 -18.21 4.81
CA GLY A 86 -18.53 -17.83 4.60
C GLY A 86 -18.65 -16.32 4.86
N VAL A 87 -19.71 -15.65 4.40
CA VAL A 87 -20.06 -14.34 4.99
C VAL A 87 -20.56 -14.67 6.40
N SER A 88 -19.64 -14.66 7.38
CA SER A 88 -19.98 -14.94 8.76
C SER A 88 -20.80 -13.77 9.28
N ASN A 89 -21.95 -14.09 9.88
CA ASN A 89 -22.83 -13.13 10.53
C ASN A 89 -22.24 -12.65 11.87
N ASN A 90 -21.00 -12.18 11.87
CA ASN A 90 -20.21 -11.83 13.04
C ASN A 90 -19.39 -10.56 12.74
N ASP A 91 -19.54 -9.59 13.62
CA ASP A 91 -18.99 -8.23 13.54
C ASP A 91 -17.47 -8.26 13.32
N TYR A 92 -16.79 -9.23 13.93
CA TYR A 92 -15.36 -9.44 13.80
C TYR A 92 -14.94 -9.70 12.35
N TYR A 93 -15.65 -10.59 11.65
CA TYR A 93 -15.35 -10.91 10.25
C TYR A 93 -15.76 -9.78 9.30
N HIS A 94 -16.82 -9.03 9.61
CA HIS A 94 -17.18 -7.83 8.84
C HIS A 94 -16.06 -6.78 8.91
N LEU A 95 -15.47 -6.52 10.08
CA LEU A 95 -14.33 -5.63 10.21
C LEU A 95 -13.12 -6.11 9.37
N LEU A 96 -12.84 -7.42 9.39
CA LEU A 96 -11.75 -8.00 8.59
C LEU A 96 -11.98 -7.86 7.09
N GLN A 97 -13.22 -8.00 6.62
CA GLN A 97 -13.58 -7.82 5.21
C GLN A 97 -13.38 -6.37 4.76
N TRP A 98 -13.68 -5.39 5.62
CA TRP A 98 -13.39 -3.99 5.33
C TRP A 98 -11.90 -3.66 5.35
N ASN A 99 -11.13 -4.21 6.29
CA ASN A 99 -9.67 -4.08 6.26
C ASN A 99 -9.09 -4.70 4.98
N ALA A 100 -9.54 -5.90 4.61
CA ALA A 100 -9.13 -6.57 3.37
C ALA A 100 -9.40 -5.70 2.14
N LEU A 101 -10.63 -5.20 1.99
CA LEU A 101 -10.98 -4.29 0.89
C LEU A 101 -10.08 -3.05 0.89
N ALA A 102 -9.78 -2.46 2.04
CA ALA A 102 -8.90 -1.31 2.12
C ALA A 102 -7.49 -1.60 1.60
N LEU A 103 -6.92 -2.74 2.02
CA LEU A 103 -5.62 -3.20 1.53
C LEU A 103 -5.66 -3.44 0.02
N ASP A 104 -6.74 -4.03 -0.49
CA ASP A 104 -6.88 -4.27 -1.92
C ASP A 104 -7.04 -2.97 -2.72
N LEU A 105 -7.82 -2.01 -2.21
CA LEU A 105 -7.93 -0.68 -2.82
C LEU A 105 -6.57 0.01 -2.86
N THR A 106 -5.76 -0.11 -1.81
CA THR A 106 -4.40 0.44 -1.81
C THR A 106 -3.52 -0.25 -2.86
N ALA A 107 -3.65 -1.56 -3.06
CA ALA A 107 -2.94 -2.33 -4.08
C ALA A 107 -3.39 -1.97 -5.51
N GLN A 108 -4.69 -1.80 -5.70
CA GLN A 108 -5.29 -1.37 -6.96
C GLN A 108 -4.91 0.09 -7.28
N ASP A 109 -4.79 0.95 -6.27
CA ASP A 109 -4.35 2.35 -6.42
C ASP A 109 -2.91 2.47 -6.96
N HIS A 110 -2.12 1.42 -6.83
CA HIS A 110 -0.76 1.31 -7.38
C HIS A 110 -0.72 0.51 -8.69
N SER A 111 -1.89 0.18 -9.24
CA SER A 111 -2.07 -0.55 -10.50
C SER A 111 -2.69 0.38 -11.54
N THR A 112 -2.27 0.23 -12.79
CA THR A 112 -2.84 0.95 -13.94
C THR A 112 -3.25 -0.10 -14.97
N THR A 113 -4.29 0.15 -15.78
CA THR A 113 -4.71 -0.76 -16.87
C THR A 113 -4.39 -0.26 -18.29
N THR A 114 -4.14 1.05 -18.45
CA THR A 114 -3.88 1.74 -19.74
C THR A 114 -2.89 2.90 -19.63
N GLY A 115 -1.97 2.90 -18.65
CA GLY A 115 -1.09 4.05 -18.37
C GLY A 115 -1.67 5.03 -17.34
N THR A 116 -1.12 6.26 -17.30
CA THR A 116 -1.52 7.34 -16.37
C THR A 116 -2.88 7.97 -16.67
N THR A 117 -3.59 7.48 -17.69
CA THR A 117 -4.93 7.92 -18.08
C THR A 117 -6.03 7.12 -17.37
N ASP A 118 -5.66 6.08 -16.63
CA ASP A 118 -6.59 5.29 -15.83
C ASP A 118 -7.11 6.15 -14.67
N PRO A 119 -8.41 6.52 -14.64
CA PRO A 119 -8.95 7.35 -13.58
C PRO A 119 -8.86 6.66 -12.21
N THR A 120 -8.74 5.33 -12.18
CA THR A 120 -8.61 4.57 -10.93
C THR A 120 -7.18 4.54 -10.39
N TYR A 121 -6.22 5.20 -11.02
CA TYR A 121 -4.84 5.20 -10.55
C TYR A 121 -4.54 6.32 -9.55
N ALA A 122 -3.76 5.96 -8.52
CA ALA A 122 -2.95 6.85 -7.70
C ALA A 122 -3.66 7.96 -6.92
N GLU A 123 -4.85 7.70 -6.38
CA GLU A 123 -5.56 8.61 -5.47
C GLU A 123 -4.81 8.77 -4.13
N GLN A 124 -4.21 7.69 -3.63
CA GLN A 124 -3.44 7.62 -2.39
C GLN A 124 -2.07 6.96 -2.62
N TYR A 125 -1.44 7.27 -3.76
CA TYR A 125 -0.20 6.63 -4.19
C TYR A 125 0.97 6.94 -3.27
N GLY A 126 1.79 5.92 -3.07
CA GLY A 126 2.99 5.99 -2.27
C GLY A 126 2.76 5.63 -0.80
N PRO A 127 3.85 5.35 -0.08
CA PRO A 127 3.80 4.93 1.32
C PRO A 127 3.19 5.98 2.27
N HIS A 128 3.46 7.25 2.03
CA HIS A 128 3.00 8.36 2.86
C HIS A 128 1.47 8.54 2.78
N ARG A 129 0.90 8.56 1.58
CA ARG A 129 -0.56 8.68 1.38
C ARG A 129 -1.32 7.41 1.74
N SER A 130 -0.80 6.23 1.38
CA SER A 130 -1.46 4.96 1.73
C SER A 130 -1.56 4.73 3.24
N SER A 131 -0.50 5.01 4.01
CA SER A 131 -0.55 4.93 5.48
C SER A 131 -1.55 5.93 6.08
N TRP A 132 -1.59 7.16 5.56
CA TRP A 132 -2.56 8.18 5.98
C TRP A 132 -4.02 7.79 5.68
N ALA A 133 -4.29 7.25 4.50
CA ALA A 133 -5.63 6.79 4.13
C ALA A 133 -6.09 5.61 5.01
N LEU A 134 -5.19 4.65 5.27
CA LEU A 134 -5.47 3.52 6.16
C LEU A 134 -5.75 3.98 7.60
N ALA A 135 -5.03 4.99 8.12
CA ALA A 135 -5.30 5.53 9.45
C ALA A 135 -6.69 6.16 9.57
N ILE A 136 -7.09 6.97 8.59
CA ILE A 136 -8.42 7.62 8.57
C ILE A 136 -9.53 6.58 8.54
N LEU A 137 -9.42 5.58 7.65
CA LEU A 137 -10.40 4.50 7.56
C LEU A 137 -10.55 3.74 8.88
N HIS A 138 -9.43 3.30 9.45
CA HIS A 138 -9.47 2.47 10.66
C HIS A 138 -9.91 3.26 11.88
N LEU A 139 -9.62 4.57 11.95
CA LEU A 139 -10.21 5.45 12.97
C LEU A 139 -11.73 5.57 12.80
N ALA A 140 -12.25 5.73 11.58
CA ALA A 140 -13.70 5.81 11.34
C ALA A 140 -14.41 4.52 11.75
N MET A 141 -13.87 3.35 11.38
CA MET A 141 -14.41 2.06 11.80
C MET A 141 -14.31 1.85 13.32
N PHE A 142 -13.18 2.22 13.93
CA PHE A 142 -13.00 2.16 15.38
C PHE A 142 -14.01 3.02 16.13
N GLU A 143 -14.17 4.29 15.76
CA GLU A 143 -15.12 5.17 16.43
C GLU A 143 -16.58 4.74 16.21
N ALA A 144 -16.91 4.16 15.05
CA ALA A 144 -18.24 3.60 14.81
C ALA A 144 -18.55 2.44 15.77
N VAL A 145 -17.62 1.50 15.94
CA VAL A 145 -17.74 0.38 16.89
C VAL A 145 -17.77 0.90 18.33
N ASN A 146 -16.86 1.83 18.66
CA ASN A 146 -16.71 2.34 20.02
C ASN A 146 -17.89 3.24 20.43
N ALA A 147 -18.57 3.92 19.50
CA ALA A 147 -19.81 4.65 19.79
C ALA A 147 -20.97 3.74 20.25
N ILE A 148 -20.94 2.46 19.86
CA ILE A 148 -21.93 1.43 20.23
C ILE A 148 -21.48 0.70 21.51
N ILE A 149 -20.27 0.14 21.50
CA ILE A 149 -19.78 -0.77 22.55
C ILE A 149 -19.18 -0.01 23.75
N GLN A 150 -18.56 1.15 23.51
CA GLN A 150 -18.06 2.08 24.54
C GLN A 150 -17.02 1.47 25.47
N ARG A 151 -16.10 0.66 24.92
CA ARG A 151 -15.07 -0.04 25.71
C ARG A 151 -13.75 0.72 25.79
N HIS A 152 -13.40 1.44 24.73
CA HIS A 152 -12.10 2.09 24.59
C HIS A 152 -12.25 3.61 24.69
N LYS A 153 -11.15 4.30 24.98
CA LYS A 153 -11.12 5.76 24.89
C LYS A 153 -11.35 6.19 23.45
N SER A 154 -12.22 7.17 23.26
CA SER A 154 -12.48 7.76 21.96
C SER A 154 -11.31 8.63 21.49
N TYR A 155 -10.91 8.45 20.23
CA TYR A 155 -9.93 9.27 19.56
C TYR A 155 -10.40 10.73 19.50
N LYS A 156 -9.66 11.63 20.16
CA LYS A 156 -9.96 13.07 20.25
C LYS A 156 -11.40 13.38 20.75
N GLY A 157 -12.00 12.48 21.52
CA GLY A 157 -13.37 12.64 22.01
C GLY A 157 -14.43 12.63 20.89
N SER A 158 -14.11 12.07 19.73
CA SER A 158 -14.97 12.01 18.54
C SER A 158 -16.35 11.39 18.83
N GLN A 159 -16.43 10.47 19.78
CA GLN A 159 -17.67 9.81 20.21
C GLN A 159 -18.78 10.79 20.60
N ALA A 160 -18.45 11.89 21.31
CA ALA A 160 -19.44 12.89 21.69
C ALA A 160 -20.02 13.62 20.46
N ALA A 161 -19.17 13.93 19.48
CA ALA A 161 -19.59 14.53 18.21
C ALA A 161 -20.44 13.55 17.38
N ILE A 162 -20.08 12.26 17.36
CA ILE A 162 -20.85 11.21 16.69
C ILE A 162 -22.26 11.11 17.27
N TRP A 163 -22.40 11.03 18.60
CA TRP A 163 -23.72 10.99 19.24
C TRP A 163 -24.52 12.26 19.00
N SER A 164 -23.88 13.43 19.00
CA SER A 164 -24.56 14.68 18.66
C SER A 164 -25.07 14.69 17.21
N GLY A 165 -24.31 14.13 16.26
CA GLY A 165 -24.69 14.04 14.85
C GLY A 165 -25.81 13.04 14.58
N VAL A 166 -25.87 11.94 15.33
CA VAL A 166 -26.96 10.94 15.23
C VAL A 166 -28.26 11.47 15.84
N GLY A 167 -28.16 12.38 16.82
CA GLY A 167 -29.26 12.89 17.65
C GLY A 167 -29.02 12.56 19.13
N GLN A 168 -29.09 13.59 20.00
CA GLN A 168 -28.70 13.50 21.42
C GLN A 168 -29.35 12.32 22.17
N PRO A 169 -28.59 11.60 23.02
CA PRO A 169 -29.14 10.70 24.03
C PRO A 169 -30.09 11.49 24.94
N GLY A 170 -31.40 11.25 24.80
CA GLY A 170 -32.45 12.10 25.40
C GLY A 170 -33.69 12.16 24.52
N THR A 171 -33.52 11.99 23.21
CA THR A 171 -34.52 11.27 22.40
C THR A 171 -34.28 9.77 22.60
N ALA A 172 -35.29 8.91 22.45
CA ALA A 172 -35.29 7.49 22.86
C ALA A 172 -34.27 6.54 22.16
N ILE A 173 -33.16 7.05 21.62
CA ILE A 173 -32.13 6.30 20.91
C ILE A 173 -31.07 5.80 21.90
N ASN A 174 -30.98 4.48 22.06
CA ASN A 174 -29.89 3.83 22.78
C ASN A 174 -28.86 3.29 21.77
N PRO A 175 -27.64 3.86 21.66
CA PRO A 175 -26.63 3.39 20.71
C PRO A 175 -26.29 1.91 20.84
N LYS A 176 -26.48 1.30 22.02
CA LYS A 176 -26.22 -0.13 22.24
C LYS A 176 -27.19 -1.07 21.53
N THR A 177 -28.31 -0.56 21.02
CA THR A 177 -29.26 -1.34 20.19
C THR A 177 -28.94 -1.27 18.70
N ALA A 178 -27.86 -0.58 18.33
CA ALA A 178 -27.44 -0.45 16.93
C ALA A 178 -26.72 -1.71 16.44
N SER A 179 -26.85 -2.00 15.14
CA SER A 179 -26.05 -3.01 14.47
C SER A 179 -24.61 -2.52 14.30
N VAL A 180 -23.65 -3.25 14.88
CA VAL A 180 -22.22 -2.97 14.72
C VAL A 180 -21.79 -3.17 13.26
N ARG A 181 -22.35 -4.15 12.55
CA ARG A 181 -22.04 -4.43 11.14
C ARG A 181 -22.49 -3.30 10.23
N ALA A 182 -23.70 -2.78 10.45
CA ALA A 182 -24.20 -1.64 9.69
C ALA A 182 -23.35 -0.39 9.97
N ALA A 183 -22.93 -0.19 11.22
CA ALA A 183 -22.03 0.91 11.57
C ALA A 183 -20.64 0.79 10.90
N LEU A 184 -20.04 -0.40 10.93
CA LEU A 184 -18.80 -0.70 10.21
C LEU A 184 -18.96 -0.47 8.70
N ALA A 185 -20.05 -0.95 8.10
CA ALA A 185 -20.30 -0.83 6.68
C ALA A 185 -20.43 0.63 6.22
N SER A 186 -21.25 1.42 6.90
CA SER A 186 -21.42 2.84 6.57
C SER A 186 -20.16 3.66 6.85
N ALA A 187 -19.48 3.42 7.98
CA ALA A 187 -18.23 4.11 8.29
C ALA A 187 -17.15 3.83 7.22
N ALA A 188 -16.96 2.55 6.86
CA ALA A 188 -15.97 2.16 5.88
C ALA A 188 -16.32 2.67 4.47
N TYR A 189 -17.55 2.45 4.00
CA TYR A 189 -17.96 2.87 2.67
C TYR A 189 -17.90 4.39 2.49
N ASP A 190 -18.44 5.17 3.43
CA ASP A 190 -18.45 6.62 3.33
C ASP A 190 -17.03 7.19 3.38
N THR A 191 -16.14 6.61 4.20
CA THR A 191 -14.74 7.03 4.27
C THR A 191 -13.97 6.67 2.99
N LEU A 192 -14.13 5.45 2.48
CA LEU A 192 -13.48 5.00 1.24
C LEU A 192 -14.00 5.75 0.02
N ALA A 193 -15.27 6.15 -0.01
CA ALA A 193 -15.85 6.99 -1.06
C ALA A 193 -15.16 8.35 -1.16
N VAL A 194 -14.67 8.90 -0.04
CA VAL A 194 -13.90 10.14 -0.01
C VAL A 194 -12.44 9.91 -0.40
N LEU A 195 -11.82 8.85 0.14
CA LEU A 195 -10.39 8.58 -0.05
C LEU A 195 -10.05 8.02 -1.43
N TYR A 196 -10.97 7.24 -2.03
CA TYR A 196 -10.82 6.52 -3.30
C TYR A 196 -12.04 6.72 -4.21
N LYS A 197 -12.39 7.99 -4.46
CA LYS A 197 -13.59 8.36 -5.21
C LYS A 197 -13.65 7.74 -6.61
N ASN A 198 -12.52 7.56 -7.28
CA ASN A 198 -12.49 6.97 -8.62
C ASN A 198 -12.64 5.45 -8.57
N LYS A 199 -12.52 4.82 -7.39
CA LYS A 199 -12.75 3.39 -7.17
C LYS A 199 -14.08 3.10 -6.46
N ILE A 200 -14.95 4.10 -6.28
CA ILE A 200 -16.18 3.96 -5.50
C ILE A 200 -17.11 2.86 -6.01
N ALA A 201 -17.10 2.56 -7.32
CA ALA A 201 -17.86 1.47 -7.90
C ALA A 201 -17.45 0.10 -7.32
N TYR A 202 -16.15 -0.14 -7.13
CA TYR A 202 -15.63 -1.37 -6.51
C TYR A 202 -16.06 -1.45 -5.05
N THR A 203 -15.90 -0.36 -4.30
CA THR A 203 -16.33 -0.26 -2.90
C THR A 203 -17.83 -0.49 -2.77
N LYS A 204 -18.65 0.02 -3.69
CA LYS A 204 -20.11 -0.13 -3.67
C LYS A 204 -20.56 -1.57 -3.88
N VAL A 205 -19.88 -2.33 -4.74
CA VAL A 205 -20.17 -3.75 -4.93
C VAL A 205 -19.94 -4.53 -3.64
N VAL A 206 -18.82 -4.29 -2.96
CA VAL A 206 -18.54 -4.94 -1.67
C VAL A 206 -19.51 -4.48 -0.59
N PHE A 207 -19.79 -3.18 -0.51
CA PHE A 207 -20.79 -2.63 0.40
C PHE A 207 -22.15 -3.32 0.25
N ASN A 208 -22.69 -3.38 -0.97
CA ASN A 208 -23.99 -4.00 -1.22
C ASN A 208 -23.98 -5.49 -0.84
N ARG A 209 -22.88 -6.21 -1.12
CA ARG A 209 -22.74 -7.62 -0.73
C ARG A 209 -22.74 -7.79 0.79
N LEU A 210 -21.99 -6.96 1.51
CA LEU A 210 -21.88 -7.04 2.97
C LEU A 210 -23.16 -6.59 3.67
N GLU A 211 -23.83 -5.55 3.14
CA GLU A 211 -25.11 -5.07 3.66
C GLU A 211 -26.21 -6.13 3.51
N LEU A 212 -26.27 -6.84 2.37
CA LEU A 212 -27.21 -7.94 2.15
C LEU A 212 -27.04 -9.12 3.13
N ALA A 213 -25.88 -9.23 3.78
CA ALA A 213 -25.60 -10.29 4.74
C ALA A 213 -25.95 -9.91 6.19
N ILE A 214 -26.41 -8.68 6.45
CA ILE A 214 -26.80 -8.23 7.79
C ILE A 214 -28.23 -8.71 8.08
N ASP A 215 -28.38 -9.59 9.07
CA ASP A 215 -29.68 -10.14 9.51
C ASP A 215 -30.23 -9.47 10.78
N ASP A 216 -29.57 -8.43 11.27
CA ASP A 216 -30.01 -7.65 12.43
C ASP A 216 -31.38 -6.99 12.18
N PRO A 217 -32.19 -6.72 13.23
CA PRO A 217 -33.47 -6.03 13.07
C PRO A 217 -33.32 -4.68 12.36
N LEU A 218 -34.23 -4.36 11.43
CA LEU A 218 -34.18 -3.14 10.62
C LEU A 218 -33.91 -1.85 11.43
N PRO A 219 -34.54 -1.61 12.61
CA PRO A 219 -34.21 -0.43 13.41
C PRO A 219 -32.76 -0.39 13.91
N ALA A 220 -32.18 -1.54 14.24
CA ALA A 220 -30.78 -1.68 14.64
C ALA A 220 -29.85 -1.38 13.47
N VAL A 221 -30.17 -1.90 12.27
CA VAL A 221 -29.44 -1.61 11.03
C VAL A 221 -29.45 -0.13 10.71
N GLN A 222 -30.63 0.51 10.74
CA GLN A 222 -30.77 1.94 10.47
C GLN A 222 -30.00 2.81 11.47
N LEU A 223 -30.03 2.46 12.76
CA LEU A 223 -29.26 3.18 13.77
C LEU A 223 -27.76 2.96 13.59
N GLY A 224 -27.33 1.74 13.31
CA GLY A 224 -25.93 1.41 13.02
C GLY A 224 -25.40 2.20 11.84
N ALA A 225 -26.13 2.20 10.71
CA ALA A 225 -25.77 2.96 9.52
C ALA A 225 -25.61 4.46 9.81
N ARG A 226 -26.53 5.06 10.58
CA ARG A 226 -26.41 6.47 11.01
C ARG A 226 -25.14 6.70 11.84
N ILE A 227 -24.88 5.84 12.84
CA ILE A 227 -23.66 5.93 13.67
C ILE A 227 -22.40 5.83 12.80
N GLY A 228 -22.37 4.88 11.86
CA GLY A 228 -21.24 4.70 10.95
C GLY A 228 -20.97 5.90 10.05
N SER A 229 -22.02 6.44 9.42
CA SER A 229 -21.91 7.64 8.59
C SER A 229 -21.45 8.86 9.40
N GLU A 230 -21.94 9.04 10.63
CA GLU A 230 -21.47 10.13 11.51
C GLU A 230 -20.02 9.91 11.96
N ALA A 231 -19.59 8.68 12.24
CA ALA A 231 -18.19 8.37 12.54
C ALA A 231 -17.25 8.74 11.39
N SER A 232 -17.63 8.39 10.14
CA SER A 232 -16.89 8.83 8.94
C SER A 232 -16.77 10.35 8.86
N LYS A 233 -17.90 11.07 8.97
CA LYS A 233 -17.92 12.54 8.93
C LYS A 233 -17.03 13.17 10.00
N VAL A 234 -17.14 12.72 11.25
CA VAL A 234 -16.36 13.26 12.37
C VAL A 234 -14.87 13.00 12.17
N ILE A 235 -14.48 11.79 11.77
CA ILE A 235 -13.06 11.47 11.55
C ILE A 235 -12.49 12.24 10.35
N LEU A 236 -13.21 12.34 9.24
CA LEU A 236 -12.81 13.17 8.11
C LEU A 236 -12.67 14.65 8.50
N ALA A 237 -13.57 15.17 9.34
CA ALA A 237 -13.48 16.54 9.87
C ALA A 237 -12.24 16.75 10.75
N THR A 238 -11.74 15.73 11.46
CA THR A 238 -10.46 15.83 12.19
C THR A 238 -9.26 16.06 11.26
N ARG A 239 -9.42 15.76 9.97
CA ARG A 239 -8.46 16.03 8.89
C ARG A 239 -8.83 17.25 8.05
N LYS A 240 -9.73 18.09 8.58
CA LYS A 240 -10.24 19.31 7.93
C LYS A 240 -10.79 19.02 6.52
N TYR A 241 -11.44 17.87 6.35
CA TYR A 241 -12.14 17.57 5.11
C TYR A 241 -13.35 18.50 4.94
N ASP A 242 -13.42 19.18 3.81
CA ASP A 242 -14.56 20.01 3.42
C ASP A 242 -15.38 19.28 2.34
N PRO A 243 -16.60 18.80 2.65
CA PRO A 243 -17.44 18.12 1.68
C PRO A 243 -17.93 19.03 0.55
N GLY A 244 -17.94 20.35 0.74
CA GLY A 244 -18.34 21.31 -0.30
C GLY A 244 -17.29 21.45 -1.39
N THR A 245 -16.00 21.29 -1.05
CA THR A 245 -14.89 21.37 -2.01
C THR A 245 -14.25 20.02 -2.33
N GLY A 246 -14.52 18.99 -1.54
CA GLY A 246 -13.88 17.67 -1.63
C GLY A 246 -12.40 17.67 -1.26
N LYS A 247 -11.94 18.64 -0.46
CA LYS A 247 -10.52 18.86 -0.15
C LYS A 247 -10.22 18.69 1.33
N PHE A 248 -9.02 18.20 1.62
CA PHE A 248 -8.47 18.15 2.97
C PHE A 248 -7.64 19.41 3.26
N GLY A 249 -7.91 20.05 4.40
CA GLY A 249 -7.20 21.23 4.90
C GLY A 249 -6.04 20.92 5.87
N ASP A 250 -5.70 19.64 6.05
CA ASP A 250 -4.66 19.17 6.98
C ASP A 250 -3.25 19.12 6.38
N GLY A 251 -3.05 19.63 5.15
CA GLY A 251 -1.77 19.56 4.44
C GLY A 251 -1.62 18.34 3.52
N SER A 252 -2.53 17.35 3.57
CA SER A 252 -2.46 16.14 2.73
C SER A 252 -2.88 16.34 1.27
N LYS A 253 -3.01 17.60 0.82
CA LYS A 253 -3.63 18.03 -0.45
C LYS A 253 -3.27 17.06 -1.58
N ALA A 254 -4.24 16.25 -2.01
CA ALA A 254 -4.25 15.61 -3.32
C ALA A 254 -5.07 16.53 -4.22
N GLN A 255 -4.48 17.15 -5.24
CA GLN A 255 -5.32 17.83 -6.22
C GLN A 255 -5.94 16.75 -7.11
N VAL A 256 -7.24 16.54 -7.02
CA VAL A 256 -7.83 15.51 -7.87
C VAL A 256 -7.98 16.02 -9.31
N GLY A 257 -7.11 15.53 -10.18
CA GLY A 257 -7.23 15.58 -11.63
C GLY A 257 -6.71 14.26 -12.22
N LEU A 258 -7.00 14.01 -13.50
CA LEU A 258 -6.71 12.77 -14.27
C LEU A 258 -5.21 12.39 -14.39
N GLN A 259 -4.33 12.94 -13.54
CA GLN A 259 -2.90 12.71 -13.53
C GLN A 259 -2.37 12.81 -12.10
N SER A 260 -2.84 12.04 -11.12
CA SER A 260 -2.55 12.32 -9.69
C SER A 260 -1.07 12.42 -9.30
N LEU A 261 -0.14 11.77 -10.01
CA LEU A 261 1.31 11.98 -9.85
C LEU A 261 1.79 13.37 -10.33
N SER A 262 1.04 14.09 -11.17
CA SER A 262 1.31 15.47 -11.57
C SER A 262 1.09 16.49 -10.44
N THR A 263 0.57 16.04 -9.30
CA THR A 263 0.34 16.87 -8.12
C THR A 263 1.39 16.69 -7.04
N GLU A 264 2.21 15.65 -7.17
CA GLU A 264 3.46 15.56 -6.43
C GLU A 264 4.45 16.56 -7.04
N PRO A 265 5.23 17.27 -6.22
CA PRO A 265 6.18 18.24 -6.72
C PRO A 265 7.24 17.51 -7.57
N ARG A 266 7.81 18.21 -8.55
CA ARG A 266 9.01 17.74 -9.23
C ARG A 266 10.24 18.09 -8.42
N PHE A 267 11.32 17.40 -8.69
CA PHE A 267 12.65 17.71 -8.16
C PHE A 267 12.96 19.21 -8.31
N THR A 268 12.76 19.79 -9.49
CA THR A 268 13.03 21.20 -9.77
C THR A 268 12.14 22.19 -9.01
N ASP A 269 11.00 21.73 -8.49
CA ASP A 269 10.10 22.59 -7.72
C ASP A 269 10.63 22.80 -6.29
N LEU A 270 11.35 21.81 -5.75
CA LEU A 270 11.95 21.81 -4.42
C LEU A 270 13.45 22.21 -4.42
N PHE A 271 14.17 21.91 -5.51
CA PHE A 271 15.62 22.09 -5.61
C PHE A 271 15.96 23.06 -6.76
N LYS A 272 16.32 24.31 -6.41
CA LYS A 272 16.57 25.41 -7.36
C LYS A 272 18.05 25.78 -7.56
N GLY A 273 18.97 25.03 -6.95
CA GLY A 273 20.41 25.32 -6.94
C GLY A 273 21.26 24.13 -7.38
N PRO A 274 22.60 24.30 -7.44
CA PRO A 274 23.50 23.19 -7.71
C PRO A 274 23.34 22.09 -6.64
N VAL A 275 23.17 20.86 -7.10
CA VAL A 275 22.98 19.68 -6.25
C VAL A 275 24.34 19.18 -5.81
N GLY A 276 24.66 19.29 -4.53
CA GLY A 276 25.89 18.77 -3.96
C GLY A 276 25.96 17.25 -4.06
N THR A 277 27.17 16.70 -3.88
CA THR A 277 27.40 15.25 -3.94
C THR A 277 26.59 14.47 -2.89
N ARG A 278 26.33 15.10 -1.74
CA ARG A 278 25.58 14.53 -0.62
C ARG A 278 24.09 14.83 -0.66
N ASP A 279 23.66 15.69 -1.57
CA ASP A 279 22.27 16.04 -1.74
C ASP A 279 21.56 14.97 -2.59
N TRP A 280 20.27 14.79 -2.32
CA TRP A 280 19.40 13.95 -3.12
C TRP A 280 19.32 14.54 -4.53
N ASP A 281 19.38 13.64 -5.50
CA ASP A 281 19.38 13.95 -6.92
C ASP A 281 18.48 12.92 -7.62
N ILE A 282 18.04 13.24 -8.83
CA ILE A 282 17.26 12.34 -9.65
C ILE A 282 18.05 11.05 -9.87
N ASP A 283 17.36 9.92 -9.68
CA ASP A 283 17.94 8.60 -9.88
C ASP A 283 18.51 8.47 -11.30
N PRO A 284 19.82 8.21 -11.47
CA PRO A 284 20.45 8.24 -12.78
C PRO A 284 20.00 7.09 -13.69
N ILE A 285 19.33 6.07 -13.12
CA ILE A 285 18.82 4.91 -13.85
C ILE A 285 17.40 5.15 -14.34
N SER A 286 16.49 5.56 -13.45
CA SER A 286 15.06 5.74 -13.79
C SER A 286 14.71 7.11 -14.34
N GLN A 287 15.52 8.15 -14.06
CA GLN A 287 15.30 9.53 -14.50
C GLN A 287 13.93 10.10 -14.11
N LEU A 288 13.29 9.56 -13.07
CA LEU A 288 11.98 10.01 -12.62
C LEU A 288 12.10 11.41 -11.99
N PRO A 289 11.47 12.44 -12.55
CA PRO A 289 11.63 13.81 -12.06
C PRO A 289 10.74 14.13 -10.86
N VAL A 290 9.88 13.20 -10.43
CA VAL A 290 8.97 13.39 -9.30
C VAL A 290 9.76 13.42 -7.98
N ALA A 291 9.32 14.25 -7.03
CA ALA A 291 9.75 14.26 -5.65
C ALA A 291 8.56 13.79 -4.79
N LEU A 292 8.37 12.48 -4.75
CA LEU A 292 7.19 11.86 -4.17
C LEU A 292 7.07 12.18 -2.67
N GLY A 293 6.00 12.88 -2.30
CA GLY A 293 5.70 13.37 -0.96
C GLY A 293 6.48 14.62 -0.59
N GLY A 294 7.00 15.39 -1.53
CA GLY A 294 7.83 16.58 -1.24
C GLY A 294 7.19 17.67 -0.37
N HIS A 295 5.86 17.65 -0.23
CA HIS A 295 5.10 18.54 0.67
C HIS A 295 4.54 17.82 1.90
N TRP A 296 4.89 16.55 2.12
CA TRP A 296 4.25 15.75 3.15
C TRP A 296 4.60 16.18 4.59
N ASN A 297 5.66 16.98 4.75
CA ASN A 297 5.98 17.67 6.00
C ASN A 297 4.93 18.72 6.39
N GLU A 298 4.03 19.11 5.48
CA GLU A 298 2.92 20.01 5.76
C GLU A 298 1.71 19.28 6.40
N VAL A 299 1.71 17.95 6.37
CA VAL A 299 0.61 17.15 6.91
C VAL A 299 0.56 17.24 8.42
N MET A 300 -0.59 17.64 8.94
CA MET A 300 -0.88 17.70 10.37
C MET A 300 -0.75 16.30 11.00
N PRO A 301 0.04 16.12 12.07
CA PRO A 301 0.07 14.86 12.81
C PRO A 301 -1.33 14.41 13.30
N PHE A 302 -1.52 13.11 13.50
CA PHE A 302 -2.78 12.58 14.04
C PHE A 302 -2.88 12.80 15.55
N VAL A 303 -1.81 12.53 16.28
CA VAL A 303 -1.72 12.53 17.74
C VAL A 303 -0.37 13.05 18.26
N VAL A 304 0.74 12.81 17.56
CA VAL A 304 2.07 13.12 18.13
C VAL A 304 2.39 14.61 18.02
N ALA A 305 3.00 15.16 19.09
CA ALA A 305 3.49 16.53 19.10
C ALA A 305 4.93 16.63 18.58
N ASP A 306 5.76 15.61 18.82
CA ASP A 306 7.11 15.48 18.31
C ASP A 306 7.20 14.31 17.32
N LEU A 307 7.76 14.55 16.15
CA LEU A 307 7.97 13.54 15.10
C LEU A 307 9.29 12.76 15.31
N HIS A 308 10.03 13.04 16.38
CA HIS A 308 11.28 12.38 16.77
C HIS A 308 12.31 12.36 15.65
N LEU A 309 12.47 13.50 14.95
CA LEU A 309 13.39 13.60 13.82
C LEU A 309 14.82 13.25 14.28
N PRO A 310 15.52 12.33 13.59
CA PRO A 310 16.92 12.04 13.89
C PRO A 310 17.81 13.28 13.76
N PRO A 311 19.02 13.30 14.36
CA PRO A 311 19.90 14.48 14.35
C PRO A 311 20.43 14.84 12.95
N GLY A 312 20.34 13.93 11.98
CA GLY A 312 20.82 14.11 10.61
C GLY A 312 21.78 13.00 10.17
N PRO A 313 22.03 12.85 8.86
CA PRO A 313 22.94 11.84 8.36
C PRO A 313 24.38 12.10 8.85
N PRO A 314 25.17 11.06 9.20
CA PRO A 314 26.57 11.23 9.63
C PRO A 314 27.42 11.97 8.60
N ALA A 315 28.46 12.69 9.05
CA ALA A 315 29.41 13.35 8.15
C ALA A 315 30.28 12.32 7.39
N GLU A 316 30.88 12.68 6.24
CA GLU A 316 31.67 11.72 5.45
C GLU A 316 32.92 11.19 6.17
N ASN A 317 33.49 12.01 7.05
CA ASN A 317 34.63 11.60 7.87
C ASN A 317 34.22 10.70 9.05
N ASP A 318 32.92 10.62 9.38
CA ASP A 318 32.36 9.77 10.43
C ASP A 318 32.54 8.29 10.07
N PRO A 319 33.08 7.45 10.99
CA PRO A 319 33.18 6.01 10.80
C PRO A 319 31.86 5.32 10.39
N LYS A 320 30.71 5.84 10.84
CA LYS A 320 29.39 5.31 10.46
C LYS A 320 29.11 5.49 8.97
N PHE A 321 29.47 6.65 8.41
CA PHE A 321 29.29 6.90 6.98
C PHE A 321 30.17 5.97 6.15
N LYS A 322 31.47 5.89 6.49
CA LYS A 322 32.43 5.02 5.79
C LYS A 322 31.99 3.55 5.83
N SER A 323 31.59 3.07 7.00
CA SER A 323 31.10 1.70 7.17
C SER A 323 29.82 1.43 6.36
N ALA A 324 28.91 2.40 6.29
CA ALA A 324 27.70 2.29 5.48
C ALA A 324 27.99 2.30 3.97
N LEU A 325 28.93 3.13 3.52
CA LEU A 325 29.40 3.15 2.14
C LEU A 325 30.01 1.81 1.74
N ASP A 326 30.90 1.26 2.56
CA ASP A 326 31.51 -0.05 2.32
C ASP A 326 30.47 -1.17 2.33
N ALA A 327 29.47 -1.10 3.21
CA ALA A 327 28.37 -2.05 3.24
C ALA A 327 27.55 -2.03 1.95
N VAL A 328 27.17 -0.84 1.45
CA VAL A 328 26.38 -0.74 0.21
C VAL A 328 27.20 -1.16 -1.02
N ARG A 329 28.48 -0.79 -1.11
CA ARG A 329 29.36 -1.26 -2.19
C ARG A 329 29.46 -2.78 -2.21
N ARG A 330 29.55 -3.39 -1.03
CA ARG A 330 29.68 -4.84 -0.88
C ARG A 330 28.36 -5.59 -1.14
N LEU A 331 27.23 -5.07 -0.66
CA LEU A 331 25.98 -5.82 -0.58
C LEU A 331 24.88 -5.34 -1.53
N GLY A 332 24.94 -4.09 -1.99
CA GLY A 332 23.84 -3.42 -2.67
C GLY A 332 23.79 -3.63 -4.17
N GLY A 333 24.87 -4.10 -4.80
CA GLY A 333 24.99 -4.22 -6.26
C GLY A 333 24.03 -5.23 -6.91
N ASP A 334 23.67 -4.97 -8.16
CA ASP A 334 23.03 -5.93 -9.06
C ASP A 334 24.08 -6.69 -9.89
N PRO A 335 24.34 -7.98 -9.62
CA PRO A 335 25.36 -8.74 -10.34
C PRO A 335 24.92 -9.21 -11.74
N ALA A 336 23.63 -9.07 -12.07
CA ALA A 336 23.08 -9.50 -13.35
C ALA A 336 21.91 -8.59 -13.79
N PRO A 337 22.14 -7.27 -13.93
CA PRO A 337 21.09 -6.38 -14.36
C PRO A 337 20.72 -6.69 -15.82
N PRO A 338 19.47 -6.51 -16.21
CA PRO A 338 19.09 -6.55 -17.62
C PRO A 338 19.85 -5.50 -18.41
N ALA A 339 20.16 -5.83 -19.67
CA ALA A 339 20.92 -4.98 -20.58
C ALA A 339 20.09 -3.75 -21.03
N LEU A 340 19.97 -2.77 -20.12
CA LEU A 340 19.41 -1.44 -20.37
C LEU A 340 20.58 -0.44 -20.26
N GLY A 341 20.69 0.50 -21.20
CA GLY A 341 21.90 1.35 -21.37
C GLY A 341 22.36 2.19 -20.16
N SER A 342 21.54 2.31 -19.11
CA SER A 342 21.88 3.00 -17.84
C SER A 342 22.21 2.05 -16.67
N ARG A 343 22.19 0.73 -16.91
CA ARG A 343 22.50 -0.33 -15.94
C ARG A 343 23.78 -1.07 -16.29
N PHE A 344 24.61 -1.30 -15.28
CA PHE A 344 25.87 -2.00 -15.44
C PHE A 344 26.01 -3.07 -14.39
N LYS A 345 26.65 -4.17 -14.77
CA LYS A 345 26.93 -5.27 -13.85
C LYS A 345 27.73 -4.75 -12.67
N THR A 346 27.16 -4.85 -11.47
CA THR A 346 27.77 -4.41 -10.23
C THR A 346 27.98 -5.62 -9.33
N PRO A 347 29.22 -6.07 -9.10
CA PRO A 347 29.51 -7.18 -8.21
C PRO A 347 28.90 -6.99 -6.81
N THR A 348 28.53 -8.10 -6.18
CA THR A 348 28.02 -8.10 -4.81
C THR A 348 28.51 -9.35 -4.08
N SER A 349 28.80 -9.22 -2.79
CA SER A 349 29.01 -10.36 -1.89
C SER A 349 27.73 -10.78 -1.16
N ARG A 350 26.59 -10.17 -1.50
CA ARG A 350 25.27 -10.53 -0.98
C ARG A 350 24.99 -12.00 -1.29
N LYS A 351 24.58 -12.76 -0.27
CA LYS A 351 24.32 -14.20 -0.37
C LYS A 351 22.93 -14.50 -0.95
N GLY A 352 22.83 -15.64 -1.63
CA GLY A 352 21.59 -16.18 -2.16
C GLY A 352 21.07 -15.50 -3.43
N SER A 353 19.95 -16.00 -3.96
CA SER A 353 19.34 -15.55 -5.21
C SER A 353 17.82 -15.49 -5.11
N VAL A 354 17.17 -14.91 -6.12
CA VAL A 354 15.71 -14.75 -6.20
C VAL A 354 14.98 -16.10 -6.13
N PHE A 355 15.57 -17.16 -6.68
CA PHE A 355 14.93 -18.48 -6.80
C PHE A 355 15.52 -19.55 -5.86
N ALA A 356 16.58 -19.21 -5.11
CA ALA A 356 17.16 -20.13 -4.14
C ALA A 356 16.22 -20.34 -2.94
N PRO A 357 16.20 -21.55 -2.33
CA PRO A 357 15.41 -21.84 -1.15
C PRO A 357 15.63 -20.82 -0.02
N LEU A 358 14.60 -20.65 0.80
CA LEU A 358 14.69 -19.82 1.99
C LEU A 358 15.55 -20.51 3.05
N ASP A 359 16.81 -20.13 3.14
CA ASP A 359 17.59 -20.25 4.37
C ASP A 359 17.89 -18.86 4.96
N SER A 360 18.31 -18.83 6.22
CA SER A 360 18.62 -17.59 6.94
C SER A 360 19.74 -16.75 6.30
N SER A 361 20.47 -17.28 5.32
CA SER A 361 21.58 -16.64 4.64
C SER A 361 21.20 -16.03 3.27
N ASN A 362 19.99 -16.26 2.75
CA ASN A 362 19.57 -15.70 1.45
C ASN A 362 19.20 -14.21 1.55
N GLU A 363 20.20 -13.35 1.60
CA GLU A 363 20.08 -11.90 1.68
C GLU A 363 19.37 -11.26 0.47
N THR A 364 19.53 -11.82 -0.74
CA THR A 364 18.79 -11.36 -1.93
C THR A 364 17.28 -11.50 -1.75
N LEU A 365 16.84 -12.68 -1.32
CA LEU A 365 15.42 -12.95 -1.04
C LEU A 365 14.93 -12.01 0.06
N LYS A 366 15.67 -11.87 1.16
CA LYS A 366 15.28 -10.99 2.26
C LYS A 366 15.16 -9.53 1.84
N GLY A 367 16.04 -9.04 0.98
CA GLY A 367 15.92 -7.70 0.38
C GLY A 367 14.59 -7.51 -0.33
N ILE A 368 14.21 -8.48 -1.16
CA ILE A 368 12.99 -8.45 -1.98
C ILE A 368 11.74 -8.71 -1.15
N TYR A 369 11.82 -9.54 -0.11
CA TYR A 369 10.68 -9.93 0.73
C TYR A 369 9.96 -8.73 1.36
N TRP A 370 10.73 -7.70 1.72
CA TRP A 370 10.24 -6.47 2.35
C TRP A 370 10.00 -5.33 1.34
N ALA A 371 10.06 -5.59 0.02
CA ALA A 371 10.04 -4.53 -0.99
C ALA A 371 8.74 -3.72 -1.00
N TYR A 372 7.65 -4.25 -1.58
CA TYR A 372 6.34 -3.57 -1.67
C TYR A 372 6.53 -2.12 -2.14
N ASP A 373 7.30 -1.92 -3.21
CA ASP A 373 7.86 -0.61 -3.56
C ASP A 373 6.96 0.21 -4.52
N GLY A 374 5.67 0.32 -4.18
CA GLY A 374 4.71 1.11 -4.95
C GLY A 374 4.30 0.43 -6.27
N THR A 375 4.19 -0.90 -6.25
CA THR A 375 4.10 -1.75 -7.45
C THR A 375 2.72 -2.40 -7.61
N PRO A 376 2.28 -2.72 -8.84
CA PRO A 376 0.93 -3.22 -9.09
C PRO A 376 0.56 -4.44 -8.24
N LEU A 377 -0.64 -4.41 -7.67
CA LEU A 377 -1.21 -5.39 -6.74
C LEU A 377 -0.51 -5.57 -5.40
N LEU A 378 0.61 -4.90 -5.14
CA LEU A 378 1.28 -5.00 -3.85
C LEU A 378 1.17 -3.71 -3.03
N CYS A 379 0.86 -2.57 -3.66
CA CYS A 379 0.85 -1.25 -3.02
C CYS A 379 2.26 -0.81 -2.59
N ALA A 380 2.34 -0.26 -1.38
CA ALA A 380 3.44 0.29 -0.65
C ALA A 380 3.59 -0.48 0.69
N PRO A 381 4.69 -0.28 1.44
CA PRO A 381 4.96 -1.02 2.68
C PRO A 381 3.86 -1.02 3.75
N PRO A 382 3.04 0.04 3.94
CA PRO A 382 1.93 0.01 4.91
C PRO A 382 0.96 -1.17 4.71
N ARG A 383 0.76 -1.64 3.48
CA ARG A 383 -0.05 -2.85 3.21
C ARG A 383 0.58 -4.09 3.82
N LEU A 384 1.87 -4.35 3.50
CA LEU A 384 2.65 -5.46 4.07
C LEU A 384 2.58 -5.47 5.61
N TYR A 385 2.81 -4.32 6.22
CA TYR A 385 2.84 -4.19 7.67
C TYR A 385 1.49 -4.44 8.32
N ASN A 386 0.38 -3.99 7.70
CA ASN A 386 -0.97 -4.32 8.15
C ASN A 386 -1.25 -5.82 8.01
N GLU A 387 -0.86 -6.47 6.90
CA GLU A 387 -1.00 -7.92 6.70
C GLU A 387 -0.26 -8.72 7.78
N ILE A 388 0.99 -8.32 8.09
CA ILE A 388 1.77 -8.93 9.17
C ILE A 388 1.08 -8.71 10.52
N ALA A 389 0.71 -7.47 10.84
CA ALA A 389 0.10 -7.13 12.11
C ALA A 389 -1.22 -7.88 12.35
N LEU A 390 -2.03 -8.05 11.30
CA LEU A 390 -3.24 -8.86 11.34
C LEU A 390 -2.91 -10.35 11.48
N SER A 391 -1.92 -10.86 10.75
CA SER A 391 -1.49 -12.26 10.86
C SER A 391 -1.06 -12.61 12.29
N VAL A 392 -0.25 -11.76 12.92
CA VAL A 392 0.19 -11.92 14.32
C VAL A 392 -1.01 -11.87 15.27
N ALA A 393 -1.86 -10.85 15.14
CA ALA A 393 -3.03 -10.65 16.00
C ALA A 393 -4.13 -11.71 15.81
N PHE A 394 -4.10 -12.47 14.72
CA PHE A 394 -5.04 -13.55 14.46
C PHE A 394 -4.49 -14.92 14.85
N ARG A 395 -3.24 -15.22 14.49
CA ARG A 395 -2.66 -16.57 14.60
C ARG A 395 -1.87 -16.78 15.90
N GLU A 396 -1.06 -15.79 16.27
CA GLU A 396 -0.05 -15.94 17.32
C GLU A 396 -0.51 -15.35 18.66
N ARG A 397 -1.21 -14.21 18.60
CA ARG A 397 -1.78 -13.50 19.77
C ARG A 397 -3.24 -13.11 19.49
N PRO A 398 -4.18 -14.08 19.47
CA PRO A 398 -5.54 -13.87 19.00
C PRO A 398 -6.28 -12.74 19.75
N ILE A 399 -6.59 -11.64 19.05
CA ILE A 399 -7.59 -10.66 19.48
C ILE A 399 -8.96 -11.23 19.14
N LYS A 400 -9.85 -11.34 20.13
CA LYS A 400 -11.11 -12.10 19.98
C LYS A 400 -12.36 -11.24 19.83
N ARG A 401 -12.30 -9.98 20.25
CA ARG A 401 -13.45 -9.06 20.27
C ARG A 401 -13.31 -8.02 19.17
N VAL A 402 -14.43 -7.67 18.55
CA VAL A 402 -14.44 -6.71 17.43
C VAL A 402 -13.97 -5.33 17.86
N GLU A 403 -14.32 -4.89 19.07
CA GLU A 403 -13.91 -3.58 19.59
C GLU A 403 -12.40 -3.49 19.84
N ASP A 404 -11.79 -4.56 20.36
CA ASP A 404 -10.33 -4.60 20.56
C ASP A 404 -9.61 -4.67 19.20
N LEU A 405 -10.14 -5.43 18.24
CA LEU A 405 -9.55 -5.51 16.90
C LEU A 405 -9.66 -4.17 16.17
N ALA A 406 -10.81 -3.48 16.28
CA ALA A 406 -11.00 -2.17 15.69
C ALA A 406 -10.03 -1.15 16.30
N GLN A 407 -9.86 -1.15 17.63
CA GLN A 407 -8.89 -0.31 18.31
C GLN A 407 -7.45 -0.64 17.88
N TYR A 408 -7.10 -1.93 17.82
CA TYR A 408 -5.77 -2.38 17.40
C TYR A 408 -5.43 -1.92 15.98
N LEU A 409 -6.35 -2.13 15.02
CA LEU A 409 -6.16 -1.69 13.64
C LEU A 409 -6.06 -0.16 13.53
N ALA A 410 -6.88 0.60 14.28
CA ALA A 410 -6.76 2.05 14.34
C ALA A 410 -5.39 2.47 14.89
N PHE A 411 -4.95 1.86 15.98
CA PHE A 411 -3.68 2.16 16.63
C PHE A 411 -2.48 1.91 15.71
N ILE A 412 -2.36 0.72 15.11
CA ILE A 412 -1.20 0.40 14.25
C ILE A 412 -1.16 1.28 13.00
N ASN A 413 -2.33 1.60 12.41
CA ASN A 413 -2.36 2.40 11.19
C ASN A 413 -2.13 3.89 11.50
N VAL A 414 -2.57 4.41 12.64
CA VAL A 414 -2.18 5.76 13.11
C VAL A 414 -0.68 5.81 13.37
N ALA A 415 -0.09 4.81 14.05
CA ALA A 415 1.35 4.76 14.26
C ALA A 415 2.13 4.75 12.94
N MET A 416 1.66 4.02 11.93
CA MET A 416 2.25 4.05 10.59
C MET A 416 2.04 5.40 9.89
N ALA A 417 0.86 6.02 9.97
CA ALA A 417 0.65 7.34 9.35
C ALA A 417 1.56 8.41 9.95
N GLU A 418 1.75 8.42 11.27
CA GLU A 418 2.70 9.31 11.96
C GLU A 418 4.14 9.02 11.56
N ALA A 419 4.51 7.75 11.44
CA ALA A 419 5.80 7.33 10.88
C ALA A 419 6.00 7.86 9.45
N GLY A 420 4.96 7.86 8.62
CA GLY A 420 4.99 8.44 7.28
C GLY A 420 5.24 9.94 7.30
N ILE A 421 4.56 10.70 8.16
CA ILE A 421 4.77 12.14 8.35
C ILE A 421 6.19 12.43 8.85
N GLY A 422 6.65 11.70 9.86
CA GLY A 422 7.98 11.86 10.44
C GLY A 422 9.10 11.51 9.47
N ALA A 423 8.97 10.41 8.73
CA ALA A 423 9.96 9.99 7.74
C ALA A 423 10.08 11.00 6.60
N TRP A 424 8.96 11.47 6.04
CA TRP A 424 8.99 12.45 4.95
C TRP A 424 9.46 13.83 5.40
N THR A 425 9.10 14.25 6.61
CA THR A 425 9.67 15.45 7.23
C THR A 425 11.20 15.35 7.33
N GLY A 426 11.74 14.21 7.79
CA GLY A 426 13.19 13.99 7.82
C GLY A 426 13.83 14.01 6.42
N LYS A 427 13.23 13.29 5.46
CA LYS A 427 13.72 13.21 4.07
C LYS A 427 13.86 14.59 3.43
N TYR A 428 12.82 15.40 3.50
CA TYR A 428 12.77 16.73 2.90
C TYR A 428 13.34 17.83 3.81
N LYS A 429 13.80 17.50 5.01
CA LYS A 429 14.66 18.36 5.84
C LYS A 429 16.14 18.19 5.51
N PHE A 430 16.59 16.93 5.38
CA PHE A 430 18.01 16.61 5.24
C PHE A 430 18.48 16.47 3.80
N HIS A 431 17.57 16.19 2.86
CA HIS A 431 17.88 16.02 1.44
C HIS A 431 19.03 15.04 1.18
N HIS A 432 19.17 13.98 1.98
CA HIS A 432 20.35 13.11 1.89
C HIS A 432 20.33 12.21 0.64
N SER A 433 21.49 12.12 -0.03
CA SER A 433 21.72 11.35 -1.26
C SER A 433 21.37 9.86 -1.14
N ARG A 434 20.89 9.27 -2.25
CA ARG A 434 20.77 7.81 -2.40
C ARG A 434 22.16 7.20 -2.66
N PRO A 435 22.38 5.92 -2.33
CA PRO A 435 23.67 5.30 -2.61
C PRO A 435 24.08 5.35 -4.07
N VAL A 436 23.15 5.11 -5.00
CA VAL A 436 23.47 5.14 -6.44
C VAL A 436 23.94 6.51 -6.92
N THR A 437 23.36 7.61 -6.43
CA THR A 437 23.76 8.97 -6.84
C THR A 437 25.12 9.33 -6.24
N TYR A 438 25.32 9.01 -4.95
CA TYR A 438 26.59 9.27 -4.27
C TYR A 438 27.75 8.49 -4.88
N ILE A 439 27.59 7.15 -5.00
CA ILE A 439 28.63 6.25 -5.50
C ILE A 439 29.02 6.62 -6.94
N ARG A 440 28.03 6.87 -7.83
CA ARG A 440 28.33 7.26 -9.23
C ARG A 440 29.01 8.62 -9.40
N LYS A 441 28.95 9.48 -8.37
CA LYS A 441 29.61 10.79 -8.36
C LYS A 441 31.01 10.73 -7.73
N THR A 442 31.28 9.77 -6.85
CA THR A 442 32.46 9.78 -5.96
C THR A 442 33.41 8.62 -6.15
N ASP A 443 32.97 7.51 -6.73
CA ASP A 443 33.78 6.30 -6.78
C ASP A 443 34.95 6.46 -7.76
N PRO A 444 36.21 6.28 -7.34
CA PRO A 444 37.34 6.43 -8.24
C PRO A 444 37.23 5.46 -9.44
N GLU A 445 37.71 5.92 -10.61
CA GLU A 445 37.81 5.07 -11.79
C GLU A 445 38.64 3.82 -11.48
N GLY A 446 38.14 2.65 -11.87
CA GLY A 446 38.82 1.38 -11.59
C GLY A 446 38.60 0.81 -10.18
N SER A 447 37.67 1.35 -9.39
CA SER A 447 37.17 0.61 -8.22
C SER A 447 36.59 -0.75 -8.65
N VAL A 448 36.57 -1.73 -7.74
CA VAL A 448 36.17 -3.15 -7.94
C VAL A 448 34.74 -3.32 -8.51
N LEU A 449 34.01 -2.22 -8.73
CA LEU A 449 32.64 -2.12 -9.23
C LEU A 449 32.51 -2.01 -10.76
N GLY A 450 33.62 -2.10 -11.52
CA GLY A 450 33.60 -1.97 -12.98
C GLY A 450 34.29 -0.68 -13.43
N SER A 451 34.88 -0.70 -14.62
CA SER A 451 35.97 0.18 -15.07
C SER A 451 35.65 1.67 -15.29
N LYS A 452 34.54 2.23 -14.76
CA LYS A 452 34.23 3.68 -14.80
C LYS A 452 33.44 4.12 -13.56
N ASN A 453 33.76 5.30 -13.01
CA ASN A 453 33.09 5.95 -11.86
C ASN A 453 31.54 5.93 -11.92
N LYS A 454 30.96 5.87 -13.13
CA LYS A 454 29.53 6.09 -13.39
C LYS A 454 28.64 4.84 -13.43
N GLU A 455 29.16 3.66 -13.07
CA GLU A 455 28.50 2.39 -13.43
C GLU A 455 27.74 1.68 -12.30
N PHE A 456 27.88 2.06 -11.02
CA PHE A 456 27.17 1.35 -9.93
C PHE A 456 25.67 1.23 -10.17
N THR A 457 25.14 0.01 -10.16
CA THR A 457 23.72 -0.31 -10.29
C THR A 457 23.29 -1.09 -9.05
N PRO A 458 22.39 -0.55 -8.22
CA PRO A 458 21.85 -1.29 -7.09
C PRO A 458 20.92 -2.40 -7.58
N LEU A 459 20.74 -3.44 -6.76
CA LEU A 459 19.68 -4.44 -6.96
C LEU A 459 18.31 -3.75 -7.10
N GLY A 460 18.10 -2.67 -6.35
CA GLY A 460 17.04 -1.69 -6.53
C GLY A 460 15.71 -2.10 -5.91
N ALA A 461 14.81 -1.13 -5.81
CA ALA A 461 13.41 -1.31 -5.46
C ALA A 461 12.72 -2.17 -6.53
N GLN A 462 11.93 -3.14 -6.10
CA GLN A 462 11.42 -4.19 -6.99
C GLN A 462 10.18 -3.74 -7.76
N VAL A 463 10.25 -3.82 -9.08
CA VAL A 463 9.11 -3.51 -9.97
C VAL A 463 8.31 -4.78 -10.24
N SER A 464 7.69 -5.31 -9.19
CA SER A 464 6.94 -6.58 -9.22
C SER A 464 5.59 -6.40 -9.92
N ASN A 465 5.21 -7.31 -10.81
CA ASN A 465 4.03 -7.22 -11.69
C ASN A 465 3.99 -6.00 -12.63
N GLY A 466 5.01 -5.15 -12.60
CA GLY A 466 5.14 -4.03 -13.52
C GLY A 466 6.00 -4.40 -14.73
N THR A 467 6.14 -3.43 -15.63
CA THR A 467 7.19 -3.41 -16.65
C THR A 467 7.82 -2.00 -16.61
N PRO A 468 8.90 -1.66 -17.34
CA PRO A 468 9.59 -2.41 -18.38
C PRO A 468 10.49 -3.50 -17.80
N ALA A 469 10.71 -4.54 -18.61
CA ALA A 469 11.57 -5.68 -18.30
C ALA A 469 12.83 -5.26 -17.52
N GLY A 470 12.83 -5.53 -16.21
CA GLY A 470 14.04 -5.56 -15.41
C GLY A 470 14.54 -4.26 -14.78
N ALA A 471 13.79 -3.14 -14.83
CA ALA A 471 14.29 -1.87 -14.30
C ALA A 471 13.99 -1.62 -12.79
N ASN A 472 14.65 -2.33 -11.87
CA ASN A 472 14.58 -2.03 -10.43
C ASN A 472 15.17 -0.65 -10.06
N LEU A 473 14.34 0.31 -9.68
CA LEU A 473 14.71 1.72 -9.53
C LEU A 473 15.15 2.10 -8.12
N THR A 474 15.67 3.31 -7.91
CA THR A 474 15.71 3.89 -6.57
C THR A 474 14.48 4.79 -6.35
N PRO A 475 13.79 4.70 -5.19
CA PRO A 475 12.55 5.45 -5.03
C PRO A 475 12.76 6.98 -5.10
N PRO A 476 11.84 7.73 -5.71
CA PRO A 476 12.03 9.13 -6.10
C PRO A 476 11.80 10.10 -4.93
N PHE A 477 12.59 9.91 -3.86
CA PHE A 477 12.63 10.75 -2.66
C PHE A 477 13.97 10.55 -1.92
N PRO A 478 14.38 11.52 -1.06
CA PRO A 478 15.64 11.47 -0.32
C PRO A 478 15.82 10.20 0.54
N ALA A 479 17.07 9.86 0.84
CA ALA A 479 17.41 8.61 1.52
C ALA A 479 17.12 8.64 3.04
N TYR A 480 17.55 9.68 3.75
CA TYR A 480 17.58 9.70 5.22
C TYR A 480 16.35 10.37 5.85
N PRO A 481 15.68 9.75 6.84
CA PRO A 481 15.82 8.35 7.26
C PRO A 481 15.08 7.40 6.29
N SER A 482 15.29 6.09 6.42
CA SER A 482 14.61 5.11 5.57
C SER A 482 13.13 4.99 5.95
N GLY A 483 12.23 5.16 4.96
CA GLY A 483 10.78 5.06 5.19
C GLY A 483 10.39 3.70 5.74
N HIS A 484 10.84 2.61 5.10
CA HIS A 484 10.67 1.24 5.59
C HIS A 484 11.11 1.07 7.05
N ALA A 485 12.24 1.64 7.43
CA ALA A 485 12.75 1.52 8.79
C ALA A 485 11.89 2.29 9.81
N VAL A 486 11.40 3.48 9.47
CA VAL A 486 10.50 4.26 10.34
C VAL A 486 9.12 3.59 10.46
N PHE A 487 8.51 3.15 9.36
CA PHE A 487 7.26 2.38 9.41
C PHE A 487 7.42 1.06 10.15
N GLY A 488 8.51 0.32 9.89
CA GLY A 488 8.82 -0.93 10.57
C GLY A 488 8.99 -0.73 12.08
N GLY A 489 9.83 0.22 12.48
CA GLY A 489 10.00 0.58 13.89
C GLY A 489 8.66 0.94 14.56
N ALA A 490 7.79 1.67 13.85
CA ALA A 490 6.48 2.02 14.38
C ALA A 490 5.54 0.83 14.52
N VAL A 491 5.35 0.02 13.46
CA VAL A 491 4.38 -1.09 13.50
C VAL A 491 4.83 -2.23 14.42
N PHE A 492 6.13 -2.56 14.44
CA PHE A 492 6.65 -3.62 15.31
C PHE A 492 6.65 -3.19 16.79
N GLU A 493 6.92 -1.92 17.08
CA GLU A 493 6.71 -1.37 18.43
C GLU A 493 5.24 -1.36 18.82
N ALA A 494 4.35 -0.89 17.94
CA ALA A 494 2.91 -0.89 18.19
C ALA A 494 2.40 -2.31 18.52
N MET A 495 2.80 -3.33 17.74
CA MET A 495 2.49 -4.73 18.06
C MET A 495 3.02 -5.15 19.44
N ARG A 496 4.28 -4.83 19.76
CA ARG A 496 4.88 -5.19 21.06
C ARG A 496 4.15 -4.53 22.23
N LEU A 497 3.76 -3.26 22.10
CA LEU A 497 3.02 -2.51 23.12
C LEU A 497 1.59 -3.04 23.30
N TYR A 498 0.84 -3.22 22.20
CA TYR A 498 -0.56 -3.64 22.26
C TYR A 498 -0.72 -5.11 22.67
N LEU A 499 0.07 -6.00 22.08
CA LEU A 499 0.01 -7.45 22.33
C LEU A 499 0.88 -7.88 23.53
N ARG A 500 1.62 -6.93 24.14
CA ARG A 500 2.46 -7.13 25.33
C ARG A 500 3.50 -8.24 25.15
N GLY A 501 4.26 -8.19 24.06
CA GLY A 501 5.35 -9.14 23.87
C GLY A 501 5.99 -9.12 22.48
N ASP A 502 7.24 -9.58 22.44
CA ASP A 502 8.04 -9.74 21.22
C ASP A 502 7.77 -11.10 20.58
N THR A 503 6.67 -11.17 19.82
CA THR A 503 6.03 -12.41 19.40
C THR A 503 6.70 -13.03 18.16
N ALA A 504 6.99 -14.34 18.22
CA ALA A 504 7.40 -15.13 17.06
C ALA A 504 6.23 -15.29 16.08
N PHE A 505 6.49 -15.27 14.77
CA PHE A 505 5.43 -15.41 13.78
C PHE A 505 5.94 -15.97 12.46
N THR A 506 5.00 -16.45 11.66
CA THR A 506 5.27 -16.94 10.31
C THR A 506 4.45 -16.15 9.29
N PHE A 507 5.08 -15.71 8.21
CA PHE A 507 4.43 -14.89 7.19
C PHE A 507 4.87 -15.25 5.76
N VAL A 508 4.00 -15.03 4.79
CA VAL A 508 4.29 -15.13 3.35
C VAL A 508 4.11 -13.75 2.76
N SER A 509 5.20 -13.16 2.28
CA SER A 509 5.19 -11.88 1.56
C SER A 509 4.56 -12.07 0.18
N ASP A 510 3.80 -11.09 -0.28
CA ASP A 510 3.30 -11.10 -1.66
C ASP A 510 4.41 -10.98 -2.70
N GLU A 511 5.59 -10.48 -2.32
CA GLU A 511 6.77 -10.55 -3.19
C GLU A 511 7.21 -12.00 -3.44
N TYR A 512 6.78 -12.97 -2.61
CA TYR A 512 7.09 -14.39 -2.71
C TYR A 512 5.88 -15.26 -2.33
N ASN A 513 4.74 -15.02 -2.97
CA ASN A 513 3.50 -15.77 -2.72
C ASN A 513 3.26 -16.92 -3.72
N GLY A 514 4.13 -17.11 -4.72
CA GLY A 514 3.94 -18.09 -5.79
C GLY A 514 3.09 -17.61 -6.96
N LEU A 515 2.61 -16.37 -6.92
CA LEU A 515 1.71 -15.78 -7.92
C LEU A 515 2.34 -14.56 -8.60
N ASN A 516 2.90 -13.65 -7.80
CA ASN A 516 3.46 -12.40 -8.30
C ASN A 516 4.76 -12.60 -9.08
N ARG A 517 4.95 -11.75 -10.07
CA ARG A 517 6.07 -11.84 -11.02
C ARG A 517 7.12 -10.80 -10.69
N GLY A 518 8.38 -11.22 -10.74
CA GLY A 518 9.50 -10.31 -10.65
C GLY A 518 9.64 -9.41 -11.88
N PRO A 519 10.62 -8.49 -11.89
CA PRO A 519 10.77 -7.50 -12.95
C PRO A 519 11.14 -8.12 -14.32
N THR A 520 11.60 -9.38 -14.35
CA THR A 520 11.87 -10.14 -15.58
C THR A 520 10.61 -10.85 -16.12
N GLY A 521 9.47 -10.73 -15.46
CA GLY A 521 8.23 -11.44 -15.78
C GLY A 521 8.14 -12.87 -15.22
N ALA A 522 9.23 -13.38 -14.63
CA ALA A 522 9.22 -14.70 -13.99
C ALA A 522 8.39 -14.69 -12.70
N THR A 523 7.48 -15.65 -12.55
CA THR A 523 6.75 -15.88 -11.29
C THR A 523 7.74 -16.18 -10.18
N ARG A 524 7.65 -15.43 -9.08
CA ARG A 524 8.48 -15.70 -7.90
C ARG A 524 7.90 -16.87 -7.11
N PRO A 525 8.75 -17.75 -6.58
CA PRO A 525 8.32 -18.90 -5.78
C PRO A 525 7.59 -18.44 -4.50
N LYS A 526 6.79 -19.35 -3.94
CA LYS A 526 6.18 -19.13 -2.62
C LYS A 526 7.21 -19.40 -1.53
N PHE A 527 7.49 -18.41 -0.68
CA PHE A 527 8.33 -18.57 0.50
C PHE A 527 7.61 -18.14 1.77
N GLU A 528 7.48 -19.10 2.68
CA GLU A 528 7.00 -18.87 4.03
C GLU A 528 8.19 -18.63 4.97
N ARG A 529 8.18 -17.49 5.65
CA ARG A 529 9.24 -17.07 6.56
C ARG A 529 8.80 -17.18 8.00
N LYS A 530 9.57 -17.92 8.79
CA LYS A 530 9.50 -17.89 10.25
C LYS A 530 10.45 -16.82 10.80
N PHE A 531 9.92 -15.97 11.66
CA PHE A 531 10.67 -15.00 12.45
C PHE A 531 10.64 -15.45 13.91
N LYS A 532 11.79 -15.39 14.58
CA LYS A 532 11.96 -15.71 16.00
C LYS A 532 11.16 -14.77 16.88
N ASN A 533 11.02 -13.51 16.47
CA ASN A 533 10.26 -12.49 17.15
C ASN A 533 10.04 -11.25 16.24
N LEU A 534 9.30 -10.25 16.73
CA LEU A 534 9.05 -9.00 16.02
C LEU A 534 10.34 -8.18 15.88
N THR A 535 11.26 -8.26 16.85
CA THR A 535 12.58 -7.62 16.77
C THR A 535 13.41 -8.09 15.56
N GLU A 536 13.43 -9.39 15.27
CA GLU A 536 14.13 -9.93 14.09
C GLU A 536 13.51 -9.39 12.80
N ALA A 537 12.18 -9.34 12.73
CA ALA A 537 11.48 -8.79 11.57
C ALA A 537 11.71 -7.27 11.40
N GLU A 538 11.72 -6.50 12.49
CA GLU A 538 12.03 -5.06 12.51
C GLU A 538 13.43 -4.76 11.94
N ILE A 539 14.44 -5.49 12.44
CA ILE A 539 15.83 -5.34 12.00
C ILE A 539 15.99 -5.80 10.55
N GLU A 540 15.40 -6.93 10.17
CA GLU A 540 15.50 -7.45 8.81
C GLU A 540 14.81 -6.54 7.79
N ASN A 541 13.66 -5.95 8.15
CA ASN A 541 12.98 -4.94 7.35
C ASN A 541 13.89 -3.73 7.08
N GLY A 542 14.59 -3.19 8.09
CA GLY A 542 15.57 -2.13 7.90
C GLY A 542 16.75 -2.57 7.02
N GLN A 543 17.32 -3.73 7.33
CA GLN A 543 18.47 -4.31 6.62
C GLN A 543 18.17 -4.61 5.14
N SER A 544 16.91 -4.95 4.82
CA SER A 544 16.47 -5.25 3.46
C SER A 544 16.84 -4.16 2.46
N ARG A 545 16.84 -2.91 2.90
CA ARG A 545 17.06 -1.75 2.05
C ARG A 545 18.53 -1.56 1.67
N ILE A 546 19.44 -2.07 2.51
CA ILE A 546 20.88 -2.12 2.27
C ILE A 546 21.18 -3.26 1.28
N TRP A 547 20.56 -4.43 1.45
CA TRP A 547 20.68 -5.53 0.48
C TRP A 547 20.15 -5.17 -0.91
N LEU A 548 19.12 -4.31 -0.98
CA LEU A 548 18.65 -3.71 -2.23
C LEU A 548 19.54 -2.57 -2.75
N GLY A 549 20.50 -2.08 -1.96
CA GLY A 549 21.43 -1.02 -2.38
C GLY A 549 20.82 0.39 -2.48
N ILE A 550 19.69 0.64 -1.83
CA ILE A 550 18.92 1.89 -1.98
C ILE A 550 18.90 2.77 -0.72
N HIS A 551 19.46 2.29 0.38
CA HIS A 551 19.60 3.03 1.64
C HIS A 551 20.95 2.74 2.30
N TRP A 552 21.37 3.65 3.17
CA TRP A 552 22.54 3.50 4.03
C TRP A 552 22.16 2.79 5.33
N GLN A 553 23.12 2.15 6.01
CA GLN A 553 22.84 1.46 7.29
C GLN A 553 22.26 2.42 8.35
N TYR A 554 22.81 3.63 8.46
CA TYR A 554 22.30 4.63 9.40
C TYR A 554 20.90 5.16 9.04
N ASP A 555 20.47 5.09 7.77
CA ASP A 555 19.08 5.40 7.39
C ASP A 555 18.12 4.41 8.06
N ALA A 556 18.53 3.15 8.21
CA ALA A 556 17.75 2.10 8.84
C ALA A 556 17.81 2.20 10.38
N ASP A 557 19.01 2.30 10.94
CA ASP A 557 19.19 2.30 12.40
C ASP A 557 18.48 3.49 13.07
N ASP A 558 18.59 4.69 12.50
CA ASP A 558 17.92 5.88 13.04
C ASP A 558 16.43 5.89 12.70
N GLY A 559 16.04 5.35 11.55
CA GLY A 559 14.64 5.20 11.19
C GLY A 559 13.88 4.30 12.17
N ILE A 560 14.45 3.14 12.53
CA ILE A 560 13.86 2.24 13.54
C ILE A 560 13.66 2.97 14.87
N LYS A 561 14.67 3.72 15.34
CA LYS A 561 14.56 4.49 16.59
C LYS A 561 13.43 5.51 16.54
N GLN A 562 13.34 6.27 15.44
CA GLN A 562 12.27 7.25 15.23
C GLN A 562 10.88 6.57 15.27
N GLY A 563 10.70 5.48 14.51
CA GLY A 563 9.44 4.74 14.46
C GLY A 563 8.99 4.23 15.83
N LYS A 564 9.93 3.67 16.60
CA LYS A 564 9.66 3.16 17.97
C LYS A 564 9.26 4.27 18.93
N ALA A 565 9.85 5.47 18.80
CA ALA A 565 9.46 6.62 19.63
C ALA A 565 8.04 7.09 19.29
N ILE A 566 7.74 7.25 17.99
CA ILE A 566 6.40 7.60 17.50
C ILE A 566 5.34 6.62 18.01
N ALA A 567 5.57 5.31 17.91
CA ALA A 567 4.60 4.31 18.35
C ALA A 567 4.30 4.38 19.86
N LYS A 568 5.26 4.79 20.69
CA LYS A 568 5.05 4.99 22.13
C LYS A 568 4.15 6.19 22.39
N ASP A 569 4.40 7.32 21.74
CA ASP A 569 3.56 8.52 21.88
C ASP A 569 2.11 8.25 21.41
N VAL A 570 1.96 7.51 20.31
CA VAL A 570 0.64 7.08 19.82
C VAL A 570 -0.03 6.15 20.85
N PHE A 571 0.71 5.19 21.41
CA PHE A 571 0.19 4.25 22.39
C PHE A 571 -0.29 4.97 23.66
N ASP A 572 0.48 5.94 24.15
CA ASP A 572 0.09 6.76 25.29
C ASP A 572 -1.16 7.57 25.00
N THR A 573 -1.37 8.03 23.76
CA THR A 573 -2.62 8.72 23.38
C THR A 573 -3.84 7.79 23.39
N PHE A 574 -3.68 6.55 22.92
CA PHE A 574 -4.77 5.56 22.88
C PHE A 574 -5.07 4.92 24.25
N ASN A 575 -4.15 5.00 25.22
CA ASN A 575 -4.26 4.34 26.54
C ASN A 575 -4.21 5.27 27.77
N SER A 576 -3.79 6.54 27.65
CA SER A 576 -4.16 7.61 28.60
C SER A 576 -5.66 7.82 28.58
#